data_AF-A0A0C2BRX3-F1
#
_entry.id   AF-A0A0C2BRX3-F1
#
_cell.length_a   1.000
_cell.length_b   1.000
_cell.length_c   1.000
_cell.angle_alpha   90.00
_cell.angle_beta   90.00
_cell.angle_gamma   90.00
#
_symmetry.space_group_name_H-M   'P 1'
#
loop_
_entity.id
_entity.type
_entity.pdbx_description
1 polymer ?
#
loop_
_entity_poly.entity_id
_entity_poly.type
_entity_poly.pdbx_seq_one_letter_code
_entity_poly.pdbx_strand_id
1 'polypeptide(L)'
;MAPFQADKLDCGPIVMHCSAGIGRTGCIIMIDVILRRLFAGKPVDMVEIFKKLRDQRAQSIPVDVLYIFVVVSVIDYIRVS
;
A
#
# COMPACT_ATOMS: atom_id res chain seq x y z
N MET A 1 29.16 -16.58 13.82
CA MET A 1 28.26 -16.39 12.67
C MET A 1 26.91 -15.95 13.21
N ALA A 2 26.57 -14.66 13.10
CA ALA A 2 25.23 -14.20 13.45
C ALA A 2 24.22 -14.74 12.41
N PRO A 3 22.96 -15.02 12.79
CA PRO A 3 21.94 -15.46 11.85
C PRO A 3 21.70 -14.37 10.81
N PHE A 4 21.58 -14.77 9.54
CA PHE A 4 21.15 -13.91 8.44
C PHE A 4 19.70 -13.50 8.69
N GLN A 5 19.49 -12.40 9.39
CA GLN A 5 18.20 -11.77 9.54
C GLN A 5 17.97 -10.97 8.25
N ALA A 6 17.39 -11.61 7.24
CA ALA A 6 16.97 -10.91 6.03
C ALA A 6 15.97 -9.83 6.44
N ASP A 7 16.34 -8.56 6.32
CA ASP A 7 15.33 -7.52 6.29
C ASP A 7 14.44 -7.83 5.08
N LYS A 8 13.12 -7.66 5.21
CA LYS A 8 12.13 -7.97 4.14
C LYS A 8 12.41 -7.27 2.79
N LEU A 9 13.42 -6.40 2.73
CA LEU A 9 13.94 -5.70 1.56
C LEU A 9 14.87 -6.56 0.68
N ASP A 10 15.42 -7.68 1.17
CA ASP A 10 16.40 -8.50 0.43
C ASP A 10 15.77 -9.44 -0.63
N CYS A 11 14.44 -9.50 -0.73
CA CYS A 11 13.72 -10.44 -1.60
C CYS A 11 13.36 -9.87 -2.99
N GLY A 12 13.82 -8.66 -3.35
CA GLY A 12 13.48 -8.00 -4.61
C GLY A 12 12.03 -7.47 -4.68
N PRO A 13 11.64 -6.84 -5.81
CA PRO A 13 10.30 -6.26 -5.94
C PRO A 13 9.21 -7.34 -6.02
N ILE A 14 8.07 -7.07 -5.36
CA ILE A 14 6.90 -7.96 -5.40
C ILE A 14 6.07 -7.69 -6.65
N VAL A 15 5.80 -8.73 -7.44
CA VAL A 15 4.87 -8.65 -8.57
C VAL A 15 3.44 -8.69 -8.04
N MET A 16 2.66 -7.65 -8.34
CA MET A 16 1.21 -7.64 -8.11
C MET A 16 0.47 -7.28 -9.39
N HIS A 17 -0.58 -8.05 -9.69
CA HIS A 17 -1.45 -7.79 -10.83
C HIS A 17 -2.92 -8.02 -10.47
N CYS A 18 -3.80 -7.53 -11.33
CA CYS A 18 -5.20 -7.91 -11.32
C CYS A 18 -5.62 -8.24 -12.76
N SER A 19 -6.62 -7.55 -13.31
CA SER A 19 -6.90 -7.57 -14.76
C SER A 19 -6.07 -6.47 -15.45
N ALA A 20 -6.44 -5.20 -15.32
CA ALA A 20 -5.66 -4.07 -15.87
C ALA A 20 -4.45 -3.63 -15.01
N GLY A 21 -4.29 -4.20 -13.81
CA GLY A 21 -3.18 -3.87 -12.90
C GLY A 21 -3.22 -2.45 -12.32
N ILE A 22 -4.42 -1.86 -12.18
CA ILE A 22 -4.59 -0.49 -11.66
C ILE A 22 -5.62 -0.38 -10.52
N GLY A 23 -6.68 -1.20 -10.51
CA GLY A 23 -7.74 -1.15 -9.49
C GLY A 23 -7.32 -1.83 -8.19
N ARG A 24 -7.62 -3.15 -8.06
CA ARG A 24 -7.29 -3.95 -6.87
C ARG A 24 -5.80 -3.90 -6.51
N THR A 25 -4.93 -3.94 -7.52
CA THR A 25 -3.48 -3.80 -7.36
C THR A 25 -3.14 -2.48 -6.66
N GLY A 26 -3.69 -1.35 -7.11
CA GLY A 26 -3.45 -0.05 -6.49
C GLY A 26 -3.95 0.00 -5.04
N CYS A 27 -5.11 -0.59 -4.75
CA CYS A 27 -5.64 -0.67 -3.38
C CYS A 27 -4.69 -1.40 -2.44
N ILE A 28 -4.25 -2.61 -2.80
CA ILE A 28 -3.38 -3.42 -1.94
C ILE A 28 -2.02 -2.73 -1.74
N ILE A 29 -1.44 -2.12 -2.79
CA ILE A 29 -0.19 -1.34 -2.66
C ILE A 29 -0.40 -0.17 -1.69
N MET A 30 -1.47 0.60 -1.85
CA MET A 30 -1.71 1.78 -1.02
C MET A 30 -1.95 1.40 0.44
N ILE A 31 -2.71 0.32 0.71
CA ILE A 31 -2.92 -0.21 2.07
C ILE A 31 -1.59 -0.62 2.70
N ASP A 32 -0.75 -1.39 2.00
CA ASP A 32 0.57 -1.82 2.50
C ASP A 32 1.46 -0.62 2.85
N VAL A 33 1.52 0.40 1.99
CA VAL A 33 2.30 1.63 2.24
C VAL A 33 1.79 2.38 3.46
N ILE A 34 0.47 2.52 3.62
CA ILE A 34 -0.15 3.21 4.76
C ILE A 34 0.16 2.47 6.06
N LEU A 35 -0.09 1.15 6.11
CA LEU A 35 0.13 0.34 7.31
C LEU A 35 1.60 0.34 7.73
N ARG A 36 2.54 0.23 6.77
CA ARG A 36 3.98 0.34 7.06
C ARG A 36 4.35 1.70 7.64
N ARG A 37 3.77 2.79 7.15
CA ARG A 37 4.01 4.13 7.73
C ARG A 37 3.44 4.23 9.13
N LEU A 38 2.20 3.81 9.34
CA LEU A 38 1.54 3.83 10.65
C LEU A 38 2.33 3.03 11.70
N PHE A 39 2.71 1.79 11.36
CA PHE A 39 3.49 0.93 12.26
C PHE A 39 4.93 1.38 12.48
N ALA A 40 5.48 2.18 11.56
CA ALA A 40 6.76 2.86 11.76
C ALA A 40 6.64 4.18 12.52
N GLY A 41 5.45 4.55 13.02
CA GLY A 41 5.19 5.82 13.71
C GLY A 41 5.35 7.06 12.81
N LYS A 42 5.24 6.90 11.49
CA LYS A 42 5.42 7.98 10.50
C LYS A 42 4.07 8.59 10.12
N PRO A 43 4.04 9.91 9.82
CA PRO A 43 2.81 10.56 9.37
C PRO A 43 2.32 9.99 8.03
N VAL A 44 1.00 9.90 7.92
CA VAL A 44 0.30 9.44 6.71
C VAL A 44 -0.42 10.62 6.08
N ASP A 45 0.07 11.04 4.92
CA ASP A 45 -0.67 11.90 3.99
C ASP A 45 -1.22 11.02 2.86
N MET A 46 -2.53 10.78 2.91
CA MET A 46 -3.22 9.92 1.94
C MET A 46 -3.15 10.47 0.51
N VAL A 47 -3.21 11.79 0.35
CA VAL A 47 -3.20 12.44 -0.96
C VAL A 47 -1.81 12.40 -1.58
N GLU A 48 -0.76 12.63 -0.77
CA GLU A 48 0.63 12.50 -1.20
C GLU A 48 0.94 11.07 -1.65
N ILE A 49 0.57 10.07 -0.84
CA ILE A 49 0.77 8.65 -1.16
C ILE A 49 0.03 8.29 -2.45
N PHE A 50 -1.21 8.76 -2.60
CA PHE A 50 -2.02 8.48 -3.78
C PHE A 50 -1.45 9.09 -5.06
N LYS A 51 -0.97 10.34 -4.99
CA LYS A 51 -0.28 11.00 -6.11
C LYS A 51 0.98 10.22 -6.51
N LYS A 52 1.83 9.87 -5.55
CA LYS A 52 3.04 9.06 -5.77
C LYS A 52 2.73 7.72 -6.42
N LEU A 53 1.67 7.05 -5.99
CA LEU A 53 1.21 5.80 -6.60
C LEU A 53 0.83 6.00 -8.08
N ARG A 54 0.14 7.09 -8.41
CA ARG A 54 -0.26 7.42 -9.79
C ARG A 54 0.91 7.90 -10.66
N ASP A 55 1.90 8.55 -10.07
CA ASP A 55 3.13 8.95 -10.76
C ASP A 55 3.94 7.73 -11.20
N GLN A 56 3.95 6.65 -10.40
CA GLN A 56 4.65 5.40 -10.72
C GLN A 56 3.79 4.44 -11.56
N ARG A 57 2.46 4.49 -11.42
CA ARG A 57 1.51 3.65 -12.15
C ARG A 57 0.24 4.45 -12.46
N ALA A 58 0.19 4.99 -13.67
CA ALA A 58 -0.93 5.79 -14.15
C ALA A 58 -2.29 5.09 -13.94
N GLN A 59 -3.31 5.88 -13.61
CA GLN A 59 -4.69 5.42 -13.38
C GLN A 59 -4.88 4.44 -12.20
N SER A 60 -3.90 4.30 -11.29
CA SER A 60 -4.08 3.51 -10.07
C SER A 60 -5.31 3.98 -9.27
N ILE A 61 -6.13 3.03 -8.83
CA ILE A 61 -7.42 3.25 -8.12
C ILE A 61 -8.33 4.19 -8.95
N PRO A 62 -8.86 3.74 -10.09
CA PRO A 62 -9.55 4.63 -11.05
C PRO A 62 -10.96 5.04 -10.62
N VAL A 63 -11.55 4.40 -9.60
CA VAL A 63 -12.92 4.64 -9.13
C VAL A 63 -12.89 5.03 -7.66
N ASP A 64 -13.63 6.06 -7.28
CA ASP A 64 -13.61 6.64 -5.93
C ASP A 64 -13.97 5.65 -4.83
N VAL A 65 -14.87 4.69 -5.10
CA VAL A 65 -15.23 3.63 -4.15
C VAL A 65 -14.03 2.79 -3.74
N LEU A 66 -13.03 2.61 -4.61
CA LEU A 66 -11.82 1.89 -4.29
C LEU A 66 -10.86 2.70 -3.41
N TYR A 67 -10.90 4.03 -3.49
CA TYR A 67 -10.16 4.90 -2.57
C TYR A 67 -10.79 4.87 -1.18
N ILE A 68 -12.13 4.93 -1.09
CA ILE A 68 -12.87 4.75 0.16
C ILE A 68 -12.58 3.37 0.76
N PHE A 69 -12.56 2.32 -0.08
CA PHE A 69 -12.22 0.97 0.35
C PHE A 69 -10.85 0.90 1.03
N VAL A 70 -9.83 1.59 0.50
CA VAL A 70 -8.50 1.67 1.14
C VAL A 70 -8.59 2.29 2.53
N VAL A 71 -9.30 3.41 2.68
CA VAL A 71 -9.47 4.11 3.96
C VAL A 71 -10.15 3.20 4.99
N VAL A 72 -11.29 2.59 4.62
CA VAL A 72 -12.06 1.71 5.50
C VAL A 72 -11.23 0.49 5.89
N SER A 73 -10.55 -0.15 4.94
CA SER A 73 -9.72 -1.33 5.20
C SER A 73 -8.59 -1.04 6.19
N VAL A 74 -7.93 0.11 6.08
CA VAL A 74 -6.88 0.53 7.03
C VAL A 74 -7.47 0.76 8.41
N ILE A 75 -8.59 1.50 8.51
CA ILE A 75 -9.25 1.79 9.79
C ILE A 75 -9.71 0.51 10.48
N ASP A 76 -10.34 -0.41 9.75
CA ASP A 76 -10.81 -1.67 10.30
C ASP A 76 -9.65 -2.53 10.79
N TYR A 77 -8.55 -2.58 10.04
CA TYR A 77 -7.35 -3.32 10.44
C TYR A 77 -6.73 -2.80 11.73
N ILE A 78 -6.59 -1.48 11.89
CA ILE A 78 -6.01 -0.88 13.11
C ILE A 78 -6.97 -0.90 14.31
N ARG A 79 -8.27 -1.07 14.10
CA ARG A 79 -9.26 -1.22 15.18
C ARG A 79 -9.27 -2.62 15.78
N VAL A 80 -8.94 -3.62 14.98
CA VAL A 80 -8.93 -5.04 15.38
C VAL A 80 -7.57 -5.47 15.95
N SER A 81 -6.50 -4.72 15.66
CA SER A 81 -5.13 -4.99 16.13
C SER A 81 -4.82 -4.29 17.44
#